data_AF-A0A938SR46-F1
#
_entry.id   AF-A0A938SR46-F1
#
_cell.length_a   1.000
_cell.length_b   1.000
_cell.length_c   1.000
_cell.angle_alpha   90.00
_cell.angle_beta   90.00
_cell.angle_gamma   90.00
#
_symmetry.space_group_name_H-M   'P 1'
#
loop_
_entity.id
_entity.type
_entity.pdbx_description
1 polymer ?
#
loop_
_entity_poly.entity_id
_entity_poly.type
_entity_poly.pdbx_seq_one_letter_code
_entity_poly.pdbx_strand_id
1 'polypeptide(L)'
;MRYARREDVVARSVAGANLLVPIHRCTSSVYTLNGVGRWMWDLIASPRTADELAGAVVAQHGIPREAAERDVRVFLEDLLRMGLAEERE
;
A
#
# COMPACT_ATOMS: atom_id res chain seq x y z
N MET A 1 14.67 3.11 -5.97
CA MET A 1 13.94 1.94 -5.45
C MET A 1 12.47 2.07 -5.82
N ARG A 2 11.90 1.01 -6.37
CA ARG A 2 10.47 0.91 -6.67
C ARG A 2 9.84 -0.05 -5.67
N TYR A 3 8.58 0.17 -5.32
CA TYR A 3 7.82 -0.66 -4.42
C TYR A 3 6.75 -1.38 -5.21
N ALA A 4 6.61 -2.68 -4.96
CA ALA A 4 5.56 -3.51 -5.53
C ALA A 4 4.90 -4.31 -4.42
N ARG A 5 3.57 -4.48 -4.50
CA ARG A 5 2.87 -5.43 -3.62
C ARG A 5 3.31 -6.85 -3.94
N ARG A 6 3.32 -7.72 -2.93
CA ARG A 6 3.61 -9.14 -3.16
C ARG A 6 2.41 -9.82 -3.78
N GLU A 7 2.66 -10.74 -4.71
CA GLU A 7 1.61 -11.48 -5.42
C GLU A 7 0.86 -12.48 -4.53
N ASP A 8 1.49 -12.86 -3.42
CA ASP A 8 0.96 -13.76 -2.40
C ASP A 8 0.09 -13.05 -1.35
N VAL A 9 -0.31 -11.80 -1.60
CA VAL A 9 -1.24 -11.03 -0.77
C VAL A 9 -2.49 -10.67 -1.55
N VAL A 10 -3.64 -11.11 -1.06
CA VAL A 10 -4.94 -10.86 -1.71
C VAL A 10 -5.65 -9.72 -1.01
N ALA A 11 -6.11 -8.74 -1.79
CA ALA A 11 -7.05 -7.73 -1.31
C ALA A 11 -8.49 -8.22 -1.50
N ARG A 12 -9.29 -8.25 -0.43
CA ARG A 12 -10.74 -8.52 -0.47
C ARG A 12 -11.52 -7.38 0.14
N SER A 13 -12.65 -7.03 -0.45
CA SER A 13 -13.56 -6.03 0.11
C SER A 13 -14.78 -6.74 0.70
N VAL A 14 -15.04 -6.55 1.99
CA VAL A 14 -16.15 -7.19 2.72
C VAL A 14 -16.86 -6.12 3.56
N ALA A 15 -18.18 -5.98 3.37
CA ALA A 15 -19.02 -5.03 4.11
C ALA A 15 -18.47 -3.57 4.14
N GLY A 16 -17.84 -3.12 3.05
CA GLY A 16 -17.24 -1.79 2.94
C GLY A 16 -15.83 -1.65 3.51
N ALA A 17 -15.29 -2.68 4.17
CA ALA A 17 -13.89 -2.72 4.60
C ALA A 17 -12.98 -3.33 3.52
N ASN A 18 -11.76 -2.81 3.39
CA ASN A 18 -10.73 -3.39 2.52
C ASN A 18 -9.76 -4.21 3.36
N LEU A 19 -9.69 -5.52 3.09
CA LEU A 19 -8.87 -6.49 3.83
C LEU A 19 -7.71 -6.96 2.97
N LEU A 20 -6.50 -7.03 3.53
CA LEU A 20 -5.36 -7.72 2.95
C LEU A 20 -5.14 -9.04 3.67
N VAL A 21 -5.04 -10.11 2.89
CA VAL A 21 -4.87 -11.49 3.37
C VAL A 21 -3.62 -12.09 2.72
N PRO A 22 -2.53 -12.26 3.46
CA PRO A 22 -1.35 -13.01 3.01
C PRO A 22 -1.70 -14.50 2.91
N ILE A 23 -1.50 -15.10 1.75
CA ILE A 23 -1.83 -16.52 1.51
C ILE A 23 -0.66 -17.45 1.87
N HIS A 24 0.58 -16.93 1.88
CA HIS A 24 1.79 -17.76 2.01
C HIS A 24 2.24 -18.01 3.46
N ARG A 25 1.69 -17.27 4.42
CA ARG A 25 1.99 -17.47 5.84
C ARG A 25 0.82 -18.22 6.47
N CYS A 26 1.11 -19.21 7.31
CA CYS A 26 0.16 -19.75 8.30
C CYS A 26 -0.19 -18.71 9.38
N THR A 27 -0.30 -17.43 9.00
CA THR A 27 -0.67 -16.32 9.87
C THR A 27 -2.14 -16.05 9.68
N SER A 28 -2.91 -16.10 10.76
CA SER A 28 -4.29 -15.62 10.83
C SER A 28 -4.38 -14.07 10.76
N SER A 29 -3.36 -13.40 10.24
CA SER A 29 -3.23 -11.95 10.22
C SER A 29 -3.99 -11.39 9.01
N VAL A 30 -5.08 -10.70 9.29
CA VAL A 30 -5.83 -9.91 8.31
C VAL A 30 -5.57 -8.44 8.60
N TYR A 31 -5.17 -7.70 7.58
CA TYR A 31 -4.92 -6.26 7.71
C TYR A 31 -6.05 -5.48 7.08
N THR A 32 -6.47 -4.38 7.70
CA THR A 32 -7.49 -3.49 7.13
C THR A 32 -6.82 -2.27 6.52
N LEU A 33 -7.20 -1.93 5.29
CA LEU A 33 -6.84 -0.69 4.63
C LEU A 33 -8.00 0.30 4.70
N ASN A 34 -7.68 1.56 4.98
CA ASN A 34 -8.60 2.67 4.74
C ASN A 34 -8.73 2.95 3.22
N GLY A 35 -9.61 3.88 2.83
CA GLY A 35 -9.84 4.18 1.41
C GLY A 35 -8.58 4.62 0.65
N VAL A 36 -7.75 5.48 1.28
CA VAL A 36 -6.49 5.97 0.70
C VAL A 36 -5.47 4.84 0.57
N GLY A 37 -5.31 4.02 1.62
CA GLY A 37 -4.40 2.88 1.64
C GLY A 37 -4.79 1.81 0.63
N ARG A 38 -6.09 1.56 0.43
CA ARG A 38 -6.57 0.67 -0.64
C ARG A 38 -6.17 1.17 -2.02
N TRP A 39 -6.33 2.46 -2.24
CA TRP A 39 -5.96 3.06 -3.50
C TRP A 39 -4.44 3.02 -3.74
N MET A 40 -3.63 3.35 -2.73
CA MET A 40 -2.16 3.22 -2.81
C MET A 40 -1.73 1.76 -3.04
N TRP A 41 -2.40 0.80 -2.40
CA TRP A 41 -2.19 -0.63 -2.63
C TRP A 41 -2.43 -1.05 -4.09
N ASP A 42 -3.46 -0.49 -4.72
CA ASP A 42 -3.75 -0.75 -6.13
C ASP A 42 -2.74 -0.08 -7.06
N LEU A 43 -2.16 1.08 -6.69
CA LEU A 43 -1.09 1.72 -7.45
C LEU A 43 0.22 0.90 -7.48
N ILE A 44 0.59 0.30 -6.35
CA ILE A 44 1.77 -0.57 -6.23
C ILE A 44 1.52 -1.99 -6.75
N ALA A 45 0.38 -2.25 -7.41
CA ALA A 45 0.22 -3.43 -8.26
C ALA A 45 1.24 -3.45 -9.42
N SER A 46 1.75 -2.28 -9.79
CA SER A 46 2.93 -2.12 -10.65
C SER A 46 4.05 -1.43 -9.89
N PRO A 47 5.34 -1.74 -10.14
CA PRO A 47 6.44 -1.13 -9.41
C PRO A 47 6.48 0.40 -9.54
N ARG A 48 6.28 1.11 -8.43
CA ARG A 48 6.28 2.58 -8.36
C ARG A 48 7.23 3.13 -7.32
N THR A 49 7.74 4.33 -7.54
CA THR A 49 8.56 5.02 -6.54
C THR A 49 7.70 5.73 -5.49
N ALA A 50 8.27 6.00 -4.32
CA ALA A 50 7.59 6.77 -3.28
C ALA A 50 7.18 8.19 -3.77
N ASP A 51 7.99 8.79 -4.64
CA ASP A 51 7.71 10.13 -5.21
C ASP A 51 6.51 10.10 -6.17
N GLU A 52 6.42 9.07 -7.02
CA GLU A 52 5.25 8.85 -7.89
C GLU A 52 3.97 8.63 -7.08
N LEU A 53 4.04 7.86 -6.00
CA LEU A 53 2.91 7.64 -5.10
C LEU A 53 2.51 8.93 -4.38
N ALA A 54 3.46 9.70 -3.86
CA ALA A 54 3.19 10.97 -3.21
C ALA A 54 2.55 11.97 -4.17
N GLY A 55 3.07 12.09 -5.40
CA GLY A 55 2.49 12.91 -6.45
C GLY A 55 1.05 12.50 -6.79
N ALA A 56 0.79 11.20 -6.86
CA ALA A 56 -0.55 10.69 -7.09
C ALA A 56 -1.50 11.04 -5.92
N VAL A 57 -1.04 10.87 -4.67
CA VAL A 57 -1.83 11.22 -3.47
C VAL A 57 -2.18 12.70 -3.45
N VAL A 58 -1.22 13.58 -3.75
CA VAL A 58 -1.45 15.03 -3.86
C VAL A 58 -2.49 15.32 -4.94
N ALA A 59 -2.36 14.71 -6.12
CA ALA A 59 -3.30 14.93 -7.22
C ALA A 59 -4.73 14.47 -6.92
N GLN A 60 -4.89 13.36 -6.19
CA GLN A 60 -6.20 12.79 -5.88
C GLN A 60 -6.87 13.44 -4.66
N HIS A 61 -6.09 13.75 -3.61
CA HIS A 61 -6.62 14.19 -2.32
C HIS A 61 -6.39 15.69 -2.03
N GLY A 62 -5.59 16.38 -2.84
CA GLY A 62 -5.34 17.82 -2.69
C GLY A 62 -4.60 18.20 -1.41
N ILE A 63 -3.87 17.26 -0.80
CA ILE A 63 -3.10 17.51 0.43
C ILE A 63 -1.71 18.09 0.12
N PRO A 64 -1.04 18.74 1.09
CA PRO A 64 0.33 19.21 0.93
C PRO A 64 1.31 18.08 0.58
N ARG A 65 2.32 18.37 -0.25
CA ARG A 65 3.28 17.38 -0.72
C ARG A 65 4.04 16.73 0.44
N GLU A 66 4.42 17.51 1.44
CA GLU A 66 5.14 17.03 2.62
C GLU A 66 4.30 16.06 3.45
N ALA A 67 2.98 16.28 3.50
CA ALA A 67 2.05 15.37 4.16
C ALA A 67 1.89 14.08 3.34
N ALA A 68 1.71 14.19 2.03
CA ALA A 68 1.63 13.03 1.14
C ALA A 68 2.89 12.16 1.19
N GLU A 69 4.07 12.76 1.17
CA GLU A 69 5.34 12.04 1.28
C GLU A 69 5.47 11.30 2.62
N ARG A 70 5.02 11.93 3.71
CA ARG A 70 5.02 11.30 5.03
C ARG A 70 4.06 10.12 5.08
N ASP A 71 2.84 10.30 4.59
CA ASP A 71 1.82 9.26 4.59
C ASP A 71 2.22 8.07 3.71
N VAL A 72 2.76 8.34 2.51
CA VAL A 72 3.29 7.31 1.61
C VAL A 72 4.47 6.58 2.25
N ARG A 73 5.39 7.29 2.90
CA ARG A 73 6.54 6.66 3.56
C ARG A 73 6.09 5.71 4.67
N VAL A 74 5.23 6.19 5.58
CA VAL A 74 4.68 5.36 6.67
C VAL A 74 3.95 4.15 6.10
N PHE A 75 3.13 4.35 5.06
CA PHE A 75 2.41 3.26 4.40
C PHE A 75 3.35 2.20 3.82
N LEU A 76 4.38 2.60 3.08
CA LEU A 76 5.36 1.68 2.49
C LEU A 76 6.17 0.95 3.56
N GLU A 77 6.64 1.66 4.59
CA GLU A 77 7.37 1.07 5.72
C GLU A 77 6.52 0.00 6.44
N ASP A 78 5.24 0.29 6.69
CA ASP A 78 4.32 -0.66 7.30
C ASP A 78 4.12 -1.90 6.42
N LEU A 79 3.90 -1.72 5.11
CA LEU A 79 3.74 -2.85 4.18
C LEU A 79 5.00 -3.71 4.12
N LEU A 80 6.19 -3.10 4.06
CA LEU A 80 7.46 -3.83 4.06
C LEU A 80 7.67 -4.59 5.37
N ARG A 81 7.42 -3.94 6.51
CA ARG A 81 7.57 -4.54 7.84
C ARG A 81 6.63 -5.72 8.04
N MET A 82 5.42 -5.63 7.49
CA MET A 82 4.41 -6.69 7.53
C MET A 82 4.66 -7.78 6.46
N GLY A 83 5.61 -7.57 5.55
CA GLY A 83 5.90 -8.48 4.44
C GLY A 83 4.79 -8.52 3.38
N LEU A 84 4.05 -7.43 3.22
CA LEU A 84 2.94 -7.28 2.28
C LEU A 84 3.37 -6.68 0.93
N ALA A 85 4.45 -5.90 0.95
CA ALA A 85 5.10 -5.35 -0.23
C ALA A 85 6.59 -5.69 -0.20
N GLU A 86 7.28 -5.40 -1.30
CA GLU A 86 8.72 -5.57 -1.43
C GLU A 86 9.33 -4.47 -2.29
N GLU A 87 10.62 -4.24 -2.06
CA GLU A 87 11.42 -3.33 -2.86
C GLU A 87 11.93 -4.06 -4.11
N ARG A 88 11.76 -3.43 -5.25
CA ARG A 88 12.21 -3.86 -6.57
C ARG A 88 13.21 -2.82 -7.09
N GLU A 89 14.32 -3.31 -7.65
CA GLU A 89 15.36 -2.46 -8.26
C GLU A 89 14.95 -2.00 -9.67
#